data_AF-A0A7W5X6L3-F1
#
_entry.id   AF-A0A7W5X6L3-F1
#
_cell.length_a   1.000
_cell.length_b   1.000
_cell.length_c   1.000
_cell.angle_alpha   90.00
_cell.angle_beta   90.00
_cell.angle_gamma   90.00
#
_symmetry.space_group_name_H-M   'P 1'
#
loop_
_entity.id
_entity.type
_entity.pdbx_description
1 polymer ?
#
loop_
_entity_poly.entity_id
_entity_poly.type
_entity_poly.pdbx_seq_one_letter_code
_entity_poly.pdbx_strand_id
1 'polypeptide(L)'
;MFGFFRKKAAKPDLHFAAKGYMQIAVTRQHRPELDLHVVKQGYAAELLSEGCSTEQAWSARWGGVCAINDALSDFEDAVAAMREARRETGMPEKMRSKEEAEGMYLAAATAVVTLKDTIDPKSYAHFLSYMGVR
;
A
#
# COMPACT_ATOMS: atom_id res chain seq x y z
N MET A 1 -12.78 40.52 -3.61
CA MET A 1 -11.49 39.87 -3.26
C MET A 1 -11.82 38.48 -2.73
N PHE A 2 -11.97 37.48 -3.60
CA PHE A 2 -12.34 36.11 -3.20
C PHE A 2 -11.07 35.37 -2.80
N GLY A 3 -10.92 35.09 -1.50
CA GLY A 3 -9.82 34.31 -0.96
C GLY A 3 -9.85 32.89 -1.50
N PHE A 4 -8.87 32.54 -2.32
CA PHE A 4 -8.59 31.16 -2.69
C PHE A 4 -8.12 30.39 -1.46
N PHE A 5 -9.06 29.83 -0.69
CA PHE A 5 -8.75 28.74 0.22
C PHE A 5 -8.34 27.55 -0.65
N ARG A 6 -7.03 27.34 -0.83
CA ARG A 6 -6.50 26.09 -1.37
C ARG A 6 -7.00 24.96 -0.47
N LYS A 7 -8.00 24.19 -0.91
CA LYS A 7 -8.34 22.91 -0.27
C LYS A 7 -7.05 22.12 -0.14
N LYS A 8 -6.67 21.77 1.09
CA LYS A 8 -5.52 20.92 1.36
C LYS A 8 -5.75 19.62 0.58
N ALA A 9 -4.80 19.23 -0.27
CA ALA A 9 -4.93 17.99 -1.03
C ALA A 9 -5.16 16.82 -0.05
N ALA A 10 -6.14 15.97 -0.35
CA ALA A 10 -6.37 14.76 0.42
C ALA A 10 -5.08 13.93 0.41
N LYS A 11 -4.69 13.42 1.59
CA LYS A 11 -3.50 12.59 1.76
C LYS A 11 -3.92 11.17 2.14
N PRO A 12 -3.24 10.13 1.63
CA PRO A 12 -3.53 8.77 2.04
C PRO A 12 -3.06 8.56 3.48
N ASP A 13 -3.76 7.68 4.19
CA ASP A 13 -3.18 7.00 5.35
C ASP A 13 -2.17 5.97 4.82
N LEU A 14 -0.88 6.29 4.92
CA LEU A 14 0.20 5.49 4.35
C LEU A 14 0.28 4.08 4.97
N HIS A 15 -0.14 3.90 6.21
CA HIS A 15 -0.18 2.58 6.85
C HIS A 15 -1.22 1.69 6.18
N PHE A 16 -2.43 2.21 5.96
CA PHE A 16 -3.48 1.47 5.26
C PHE A 16 -3.17 1.29 3.77
N ALA A 17 -2.57 2.29 3.13
CA ALA A 17 -2.08 2.15 1.76
C ALA A 17 -1.04 1.01 1.66
N ALA A 18 -0.10 0.93 2.59
CA ALA A 18 0.89 -0.15 2.63
C ALA A 18 0.24 -1.52 2.81
N LYS A 19 -0.76 -1.65 3.69
CA LYS A 19 -1.55 -2.88 3.85
C LYS A 19 -2.20 -3.32 2.53
N GLY A 20 -2.87 -2.40 1.85
CA GLY A 20 -3.52 -2.69 0.57
C GLY A 20 -2.52 -3.02 -0.54
N TYR A 21 -1.39 -2.33 -0.58
CA TYR A 21 -0.29 -2.63 -1.51
C TYR A 21 0.26 -4.03 -1.24
N MET A 22 0.61 -4.35 0.01
CA MET A 22 1.14 -5.64 0.43
C MET A 22 0.19 -6.77 0.06
N GLN A 23 -1.09 -6.66 0.40
CA GLN A 23 -2.10 -7.67 0.09
C GLN A 23 -2.09 -8.03 -1.40
N ILE A 24 -2.02 -7.01 -2.27
CA ILE A 24 -2.06 -7.22 -3.71
C ILE A 24 -0.73 -7.68 -4.28
N ALA A 25 0.40 -7.15 -3.82
CA ALA A 25 1.72 -7.56 -4.27
C ALA A 25 2.00 -9.02 -3.93
N VAL A 26 1.71 -9.43 -2.68
CA VAL A 26 1.82 -10.83 -2.23
C VAL A 26 0.87 -11.73 -3.01
N THR A 27 -0.38 -11.31 -3.22
CA THR A 27 -1.34 -12.07 -4.04
C THR A 27 -0.82 -12.24 -5.48
N ARG A 28 -0.36 -11.17 -6.11
CA ARG A 28 0.20 -11.19 -7.47
C ARG A 28 1.40 -12.12 -7.58
N GLN A 29 2.26 -12.17 -6.57
CA GLN A 29 3.45 -13.02 -6.54
C GLN A 29 3.09 -14.51 -6.39
N HIS A 30 2.12 -14.84 -5.54
CA HIS A 30 1.85 -16.23 -5.16
C HIS A 30 0.61 -16.85 -5.82
N ARG A 31 -0.31 -16.02 -6.32
CA ARG A 31 -1.60 -16.37 -6.93
C ARG A 31 -1.91 -15.46 -8.13
N PRO A 32 -1.03 -15.41 -9.15
CA PRO A 32 -1.18 -14.51 -10.30
C PRO A 32 -2.46 -14.74 -11.12
N GLU A 33 -3.12 -15.89 -10.96
CA GLU A 33 -4.38 -16.24 -11.60
C GLU A 33 -5.60 -15.50 -11.05
N LEU A 34 -5.50 -14.89 -9.86
CA LEU A 34 -6.61 -14.19 -9.23
C LEU A 34 -6.82 -12.80 -9.84
N ASP A 35 -8.08 -12.38 -9.96
CA ASP A 35 -8.42 -11.01 -10.34
C ASP A 35 -8.06 -10.04 -9.20
N LEU A 36 -6.91 -9.39 -9.35
CA LEU A 36 -6.37 -8.44 -8.38
C LEU A 36 -7.29 -7.22 -8.17
N HIS A 37 -8.09 -6.84 -9.15
CA HIS A 37 -9.03 -5.73 -9.00
C HIS A 37 -10.17 -6.10 -8.06
N VAL A 38 -10.64 -7.35 -8.10
CA VAL A 38 -11.65 -7.90 -7.18
C VAL A 38 -11.05 -8.07 -5.79
N VAL A 39 -9.85 -8.65 -5.67
CA VAL A 39 -9.17 -8.84 -4.37
C VAL A 39 -9.00 -7.51 -3.65
N LYS A 40 -8.55 -6.47 -4.36
CA LYS A 40 -8.39 -5.12 -3.80
C LYS A 40 -9.71 -4.53 -3.29
N GLN A 41 -10.80 -4.73 -4.03
CA GLN A 41 -12.12 -4.26 -3.60
C GLN A 41 -12.62 -5.01 -2.37
N GLY A 42 -12.48 -6.34 -2.38
CA GLY A 42 -12.83 -7.20 -1.25
C GLY A 42 -12.07 -6.82 0.02
N TYR A 43 -10.76 -6.61 -0.09
CA TYR A 43 -9.93 -6.20 1.05
C TYR A 43 -10.35 -4.85 1.65
N ALA A 44 -10.67 -3.86 0.81
CA ALA A 44 -11.17 -2.58 1.30
C ALA A 44 -12.54 -2.71 1.99
N ALA A 45 -13.40 -3.61 1.51
CA ALA A 45 -14.70 -3.89 2.15
C ALA A 45 -14.54 -4.64 3.48
N GLU A 46 -13.57 -5.56 3.58
CA GLU A 46 -13.22 -6.26 4.81
C GLU A 46 -12.76 -5.28 5.89
N LEU A 47 -11.86 -4.35 5.56
CA LEU A 47 -11.43 -3.30 6.49
C LEU A 47 -12.59 -2.47 7.04
N LEU A 48 -13.59 -2.14 6.21
CA LEU A 48 -14.80 -1.45 6.67
C LEU A 48 -15.61 -2.32 7.65
N SER A 49 -15.73 -3.62 7.37
CA SER A 49 -16.43 -4.56 8.27
C SER A 49 -15.71 -4.73 9.62
N GLU A 50 -14.38 -4.56 9.63
CA GLU A 50 -13.54 -4.56 10.84
C GLU A 50 -13.56 -3.22 11.60
N GLY A 51 -14.33 -2.23 11.12
CA GLY A 51 -14.50 -0.93 11.78
C GLY A 51 -13.48 0.14 11.38
N CYS A 52 -12.72 -0.07 10.30
CA CYS A 52 -11.87 0.99 9.73
C CYS A 52 -12.74 2.10 9.13
N SER A 53 -12.21 3.32 9.10
CA SER A 53 -12.89 4.45 8.47
C SER A 53 -12.91 4.31 6.95
N THR A 54 -13.82 5.05 6.32
CA THR A 54 -13.90 5.13 4.85
C THR A 54 -12.59 5.64 4.23
N GLU A 55 -11.92 6.60 4.87
CA GLU A 55 -10.62 7.12 4.43
C GLU A 55 -9.51 6.06 4.51
N GLN A 56 -9.52 5.22 5.54
CA GLN A 56 -8.58 4.10 5.68
C GLN A 56 -8.81 3.04 4.60
N ALA A 57 -10.07 2.68 4.34
CA ALA A 57 -10.43 1.77 3.26
C ALA A 57 -10.05 2.33 1.88
N TRP A 58 -10.24 3.64 1.64
CA TRP A 58 -9.78 4.28 0.40
C TRP A 58 -8.27 4.32 0.26
N SER A 59 -7.55 4.55 1.35
CA SER A 59 -6.09 4.52 1.36
C SER A 59 -5.59 3.11 1.01
N ALA A 60 -6.16 2.07 1.61
CA ALA A 60 -5.86 0.69 1.26
C ALA A 60 -6.19 0.36 -0.20
N ARG A 61 -7.35 0.79 -0.69
CA ARG A 61 -7.72 0.60 -2.10
C ARG A 61 -6.76 1.32 -3.04
N TRP A 62 -6.30 2.53 -2.69
CA TRP A 62 -5.29 3.24 -3.48
C TRP A 62 -3.96 2.49 -3.50
N GLY A 63 -3.46 2.03 -2.34
CA GLY A 63 -2.24 1.23 -2.28
C GLY A 63 -2.33 -0.07 -3.09
N GLY A 64 -3.49 -0.73 -3.08
CA GLY A 64 -3.73 -1.88 -3.95
C GLY A 64 -3.80 -1.53 -5.44
N VAL A 65 -4.24 -0.33 -5.83
CA VAL A 65 -4.11 0.15 -7.23
C VAL A 65 -2.64 0.35 -7.61
N CYS A 66 -1.83 0.92 -6.71
CA CYS A 66 -0.40 1.06 -6.94
C CYS A 66 0.25 -0.31 -7.21
N ALA A 67 0.01 -1.32 -6.37
CA ALA A 67 0.57 -2.67 -6.56
C ALA A 67 0.16 -3.37 -7.88
N ILE A 68 -1.01 -3.05 -8.43
CA ILE A 68 -1.44 -3.57 -9.75
C ILE A 68 -0.67 -2.89 -10.89
N ASN A 69 -0.48 -1.57 -10.78
CA ASN A 69 0.08 -0.76 -11.86
C ASN A 69 1.61 -0.71 -11.84
N ASP A 70 2.22 -0.83 -10.67
CA ASP A 70 3.67 -0.77 -10.48
C ASP A 70 4.32 -2.11 -10.88
N ALA A 71 5.64 -2.08 -11.09
CA ALA A 71 6.39 -3.30 -11.37
C ALA A 71 6.47 -4.14 -10.09
N LEU A 72 6.24 -5.46 -10.19
CA LEU A 72 6.36 -6.33 -9.02
C LEU A 72 7.78 -6.29 -8.43
N SER A 73 8.79 -6.06 -9.26
CA SER A 73 10.18 -5.89 -8.86
C SER A 73 10.38 -4.77 -7.83
N ASP A 74 9.58 -3.70 -7.86
CA ASP A 74 9.71 -2.60 -6.90
C ASP A 74 9.44 -3.09 -5.46
N PHE A 75 8.50 -4.04 -5.31
CA PHE A 75 8.23 -4.68 -4.03
C PHE A 75 9.31 -5.71 -3.67
N GLU A 76 9.76 -6.51 -4.64
CA GLU A 76 10.79 -7.53 -4.43
C GLU A 76 12.13 -6.91 -4.01
N ASP A 77 12.52 -5.81 -4.65
CA ASP A 77 13.71 -5.02 -4.31
C ASP A 77 13.60 -4.40 -2.93
N ALA A 78 12.42 -3.86 -2.58
CA ALA A 78 12.17 -3.35 -1.24
C ALA A 78 12.28 -4.47 -0.19
N VAL A 79 11.74 -5.66 -0.45
CA VAL A 79 11.89 -6.84 0.43
C VAL A 79 13.36 -7.26 0.54
N ALA A 80 14.10 -7.28 -0.56
CA ALA A 80 15.53 -7.61 -0.56
C ALA A 80 16.33 -6.60 0.28
N ALA A 81 16.06 -5.30 0.14
CA ALA A 81 16.68 -4.26 0.96
C ALA A 81 16.37 -4.43 2.46
N MET A 82 15.14 -4.81 2.81
CA MET A 82 14.77 -5.08 4.22
C MET A 82 15.49 -6.32 4.78
N ARG A 83 15.71 -7.36 3.96
CA ARG A 83 16.50 -8.54 4.35
C ARG A 83 17.98 -8.19 4.57
N GLU A 84 18.54 -7.35 3.70
CA GLU A 84 19.91 -6.86 3.84
C GLU A 84 20.08 -6.04 5.12
N ALA A 85 19.17 -5.10 5.39
CA ALA A 85 19.19 -4.30 6.62
C ALA A 85 19.10 -5.16 7.89
N ARG A 86 18.37 -6.29 7.86
CA ARG A 86 18.35 -7.27 8.96
C ARG A 86 19.70 -7.95 9.15
N ARG A 87 20.35 -8.34 8.05
CA ARG A 87 21.69 -8.93 8.09
C ARG A 87 22.71 -8.00 8.74
N GLU A 88 22.70 -6.73 8.34
CA GLU A 88 23.59 -5.70 8.89
C GLU A 88 23.37 -5.44 10.40
N THR A 89 22.14 -5.63 10.88
CA THR A 89 21.77 -5.45 12.30
C THR A 89 21.93 -6.72 13.13
N GLY A 90 22.51 -7.79 12.58
CA GLY A 90 22.73 -9.06 13.28
C GLY A 90 21.47 -9.91 13.46
N MET A 91 20.37 -9.56 12.78
CA MET A 91 19.16 -10.36 12.75
C MET A 91 19.24 -11.42 11.65
N PRO A 92 18.67 -12.62 11.85
CA PRO A 92 18.64 -13.64 10.81
C PRO A 92 17.81 -13.17 9.60
N GLU A 93 18.30 -13.49 8.41
CA GLU A 93 17.66 -13.17 7.12
C GLU A 93 16.32 -13.90 6.97
N LYS A 94 16.26 -15.16 7.41
CA LYS A 94 15.03 -15.95 7.41
C LYS A 94 14.12 -15.54 8.56
N MET A 95 12.89 -15.24 8.21
CA MET A 95 11.81 -14.96 9.15
C MET A 95 11.44 -16.25 9.87
N ARG A 96 11.31 -16.17 11.20
CA ARG A 96 11.07 -17.33 12.07
C ARG A 96 9.59 -17.57 12.34
N SER A 97 8.75 -16.58 12.06
CA SER A 97 7.30 -16.67 12.21
C SER A 97 6.57 -15.97 11.06
N LYS A 98 5.27 -16.24 10.97
CA LYS A 98 4.37 -15.59 10.03
C LYS A 98 4.33 -14.07 10.31
N GLU A 99 4.27 -13.68 11.57
CA GLU A 99 4.19 -12.28 12.01
C GLU A 99 5.48 -11.53 11.66
N GLU A 100 6.66 -12.16 11.80
CA GLU A 100 7.92 -11.56 11.35
C GLU A 100 7.94 -11.35 9.83
N ALA A 101 7.34 -12.26 9.06
CA ALA A 101 7.25 -12.12 7.60
C ALA A 101 6.25 -11.05 7.17
N GLU A 102 5.07 -11.03 7.77
CA GLU A 102 4.06 -9.98 7.54
C GLU A 102 4.60 -8.60 7.91
N GLY A 103 5.32 -8.48 9.02
CA GLY A 103 5.95 -7.22 9.42
C GLY A 103 6.99 -6.74 8.40
N MET A 104 7.80 -7.64 7.84
CA MET A 104 8.76 -7.27 6.81
C MET A 104 8.08 -6.87 5.50
N TYR A 105 7.10 -7.63 5.04
CA TYR A 105 6.35 -7.30 3.83
C TYR A 105 5.60 -5.99 3.97
N LEU A 106 5.03 -5.71 5.14
CA LEU A 106 4.39 -4.43 5.41
C LEU A 106 5.40 -3.28 5.42
N ALA A 107 6.60 -3.47 5.99
CA ALA A 107 7.66 -2.45 5.96
C ALA A 107 8.14 -2.17 4.52
N ALA A 108 8.33 -3.21 3.71
CA ALA A 108 8.68 -3.07 2.30
C ALA A 108 7.57 -2.35 1.51
N ALA A 109 6.31 -2.75 1.67
CA ALA A 109 5.17 -2.08 1.06
C ALA A 109 5.08 -0.61 1.50
N THR A 110 5.33 -0.32 2.78
CA THR A 110 5.36 1.05 3.33
C THR A 110 6.41 1.90 2.64
N ALA A 111 7.62 1.37 2.43
CA ALA A 111 8.67 2.08 1.71
C ALA A 111 8.24 2.42 0.27
N VAL A 112 7.65 1.46 -0.44
CA VAL A 112 7.18 1.66 -1.83
C VAL A 112 6.07 2.71 -1.90
N VAL A 113 5.00 2.57 -1.10
CA VAL A 113 3.87 3.53 -1.17
C VAL A 113 4.27 4.92 -0.69
N THR A 114 5.19 5.03 0.27
CA THR A 114 5.72 6.32 0.74
C THR A 114 6.55 6.99 -0.35
N LEU A 115 7.39 6.23 -1.05
CA LEU A 115 8.15 6.75 -2.19
C LEU A 115 7.20 7.23 -3.29
N LYS A 116 6.14 6.46 -3.58
CA LYS A 116 5.10 6.83 -4.55
C LYS A 116 4.40 8.15 -4.20
N ASP A 117 3.92 8.29 -2.96
CA ASP A 117 3.28 9.52 -2.47
C ASP A 117 4.26 10.70 -2.45
N THR A 118 5.55 10.44 -2.22
CA THR A 118 6.59 11.48 -2.26
C THR A 118 6.86 11.97 -3.69
N ILE A 119 6.92 11.06 -4.66
CA ILE A 119 7.18 11.39 -6.07
C ILE A 119 5.95 12.04 -6.73
N ASP A 120 4.76 11.50 -6.47
CA ASP A 120 3.49 12.04 -6.98
C ASP A 120 2.47 12.23 -5.84
N PRO A 121 2.58 13.33 -5.05
CA PRO A 121 1.67 13.58 -3.93
C PRO A 121 0.23 13.91 -4.35
N LYS A 122 -0.06 13.98 -5.66
CA LYS A 122 -1.41 14.20 -6.18
C LYS A 122 -2.09 12.90 -6.60
N SER A 123 -1.36 11.79 -6.69
CA SER A 123 -1.89 10.51 -7.17
C SER A 123 -3.10 10.04 -6.37
N TYR A 124 -3.07 10.20 -5.04
CA TYR A 124 -4.17 9.81 -4.18
C TYR A 124 -5.41 10.69 -4.39
N ALA A 125 -5.24 12.01 -4.51
CA ALA A 125 -6.34 12.91 -4.79
C ALA A 125 -6.99 12.65 -6.16
N HIS A 126 -6.18 12.33 -7.18
CA HIS A 126 -6.69 11.90 -8.48
C HIS A 126 -7.46 10.59 -8.40
N PHE A 127 -6.95 9.62 -7.63
CA PHE A 127 -7.66 8.36 -7.36
C PHE A 127 -9.02 8.59 -6.70
N LEU A 128 -9.08 9.43 -5.65
CA LEU A 128 -10.35 9.75 -4.99
C LEU A 128 -11.33 10.42 -5.95
N SER A 129 -10.85 11.37 -6.77
CA SER A 129 -11.68 12.02 -7.78
C SER A 129 -12.22 11.04 -8.82
N TYR A 130 -11.41 10.07 -9.26
CA TYR A 130 -11.84 9.01 -10.18
C TYR A 130 -12.91 8.11 -9.55
N MET A 131 -12.77 7.83 -8.25
CA MET A 131 -13.74 7.07 -7.47
C MET A 131 -15.03 7.86 -7.16
N GLY A 132 -15.11 9.15 -7.49
CA GLY A 132 -16.25 10.01 -7.18
C GLY A 132 -16.32 10.45 -5.71
N VAL A 133 -15.21 10.35 -4.98
CA VAL A 133 -15.09 10.68 -3.55
C VAL A 133 -14.38 12.04 -3.43
N ARG A 134 -14.93 12.98 -2.64
CA ARG A 134 -14.42 14.36 -2.49
C ARG A 134 -14.06 14.69 -1.06
#